data_AF-A0A940LFC1-F1
#
_entry.id   AF-A0A940LFC1-F1
#
_cell.length_a   1.000
_cell.length_b   1.000
_cell.length_c   1.000
_cell.angle_alpha   90.00
_cell.angle_beta   90.00
_cell.angle_gamma   90.00
#
_symmetry.space_group_name_H-M   'P 1'
#
loop_
_entity.id
_entity.type
_entity.pdbx_description
1 polymer ?
#
loop_
_entity_poly.entity_id
_entity_poly.type
_entity_poly.pdbx_seq_one_letter_code
_entity_poly.pdbx_strand_id
1 'polypeptide(L)'
;ALLGLVGAYGIPFLISKNADRADLFFFYISLINLGVIYLSVKKLWKTVGIVAQIITWILFIGWAAMRHDERFKLTATLFMIFFFLVFLFAVLSYKFFQKRSLQVNDAYQLLMNNVALYIAALFQFGFSAKATSGDLAFITFTVSIVVALQALLLYNLWKEELFTTRLLSSLALTLFVMFIAFNWDGFTVTFLWLLTAVIVFAWGFRMRSVRARMAGIILIGVTLGKLIALDSLTFTTVQKVIAYLVLGVLLLIVSFFYQKFRQQLFSDKE
;
A
#
# COMPACT_ATOMS: atom_id res chain seq x y z
N ALA A 1 14.79 -24.31 -13.05
CA ALA A 1 14.21 -22.95 -13.23
C ALA A 1 14.78 -21.95 -12.21
N LEU A 2 14.58 -22.17 -10.90
CA LEU A 2 15.06 -21.25 -9.85
C LEU A 2 16.58 -21.02 -9.88
N LEU A 3 17.40 -22.07 -10.05
CA LEU A 3 18.86 -21.94 -10.17
C LEU A 3 19.28 -21.08 -11.38
N GLY A 4 18.60 -21.23 -12.52
CA GLY A 4 18.85 -20.41 -13.70
C GLY A 4 18.44 -18.95 -13.51
N LEU A 5 17.43 -18.69 -12.67
CA LEU A 5 16.98 -17.35 -12.30
C LEU A 5 18.02 -16.67 -11.41
N VAL A 6 18.52 -17.35 -10.37
CA VAL A 6 19.61 -16.83 -9.52
C VAL A 6 20.85 -16.50 -10.35
N GLY A 7 21.22 -17.37 -11.30
CA GLY A 7 22.31 -17.09 -12.24
C GLY A 7 22.02 -15.87 -13.14
N ALA A 8 20.84 -15.81 -13.75
CA ALA A 8 20.47 -14.73 -14.67
C ALA A 8 20.52 -13.34 -13.99
N TYR A 9 20.00 -13.22 -12.77
CA TYR A 9 20.02 -11.96 -12.00
C TYR A 9 21.41 -11.61 -11.45
N GLY A 10 22.32 -12.58 -11.29
CA GLY A 10 23.69 -12.34 -10.85
C GLY A 10 24.62 -11.79 -11.94
N ILE A 11 24.33 -12.09 -13.21
CA ILE A 11 25.20 -11.72 -14.36
C ILE A 11 25.52 -10.21 -14.44
N PRO A 12 24.58 -9.27 -14.25
CA PRO A 12 24.90 -7.84 -14.30
C PRO A 12 25.96 -7.42 -13.28
N PHE A 13 26.01 -8.06 -12.11
CA PHE A 13 27.02 -7.79 -11.09
C PHE A 13 28.40 -8.37 -11.45
N LEU A 14 28.44 -9.42 -12.28
CA LEU A 14 29.68 -10.03 -12.75
C LEU A 14 30.28 -9.31 -13.97
N ILE A 15 29.43 -8.74 -14.84
CA ILE A 15 29.86 -8.11 -16.09
C ILE A 15 30.08 -6.59 -15.95
N SER A 16 29.37 -5.91 -15.05
CA SER A 16 29.46 -4.45 -14.96
C SER A 16 30.72 -3.97 -14.20
N LYS A 17 31.83 -3.84 -14.94
CA LYS A 17 32.91 -2.91 -14.54
C LYS A 17 32.50 -1.43 -14.64
N ASN A 18 31.39 -1.14 -15.33
CA ASN A 18 30.80 0.19 -15.50
C ASN A 18 29.45 0.28 -14.78
N ALA A 19 29.51 0.41 -13.45
CA ALA A 19 28.35 0.49 -12.57
C ALA A 19 27.49 1.76 -12.77
N ASP A 20 27.82 2.62 -13.74
CA ASP A 20 27.26 3.97 -13.88
C ASP A 20 26.02 4.05 -14.78
N ARG A 21 25.70 3.01 -15.55
CA ARG A 21 24.51 3.00 -16.43
C ARG A 21 23.37 2.16 -15.84
N ALA A 22 22.60 2.80 -14.96
CA ALA A 22 21.39 2.20 -14.37
C ALA A 22 20.37 1.74 -15.42
N ASP A 23 20.30 2.42 -16.56
CA ASP A 23 19.39 2.09 -17.66
C ASP A 23 19.61 0.67 -18.19
N LEU A 24 20.88 0.30 -18.42
CA LEU A 24 21.23 -1.03 -18.93
C LEU A 24 20.95 -2.13 -17.89
N PHE A 25 21.20 -1.82 -16.62
CA PHE A 25 20.92 -2.74 -15.51
C PHE A 25 19.43 -3.06 -15.42
N PHE A 26 18.56 -2.04 -15.43
CA PHE A 26 17.11 -2.26 -15.37
C PHE A 26 16.52 -2.82 -16.66
N PHE A 27 17.07 -2.46 -17.82
CA PHE A 27 16.68 -3.06 -19.09
C PHE A 27 16.95 -4.57 -19.12
N TYR A 28 18.12 -4.99 -18.63
CA TYR A 28 18.47 -6.39 -18.52
C TYR A 28 17.53 -7.15 -17.56
N ILE A 29 17.24 -6.59 -16.39
CA ILE A 29 16.27 -7.15 -15.43
C ILE A 29 14.88 -7.26 -16.07
N SER A 30 14.47 -6.26 -16.84
CA SER A 30 13.19 -6.25 -17.57
C SER A 30 13.09 -7.40 -18.56
N LEU A 31 14.17 -7.68 -19.31
CA LEU A 31 14.21 -8.79 -20.25
C LEU A 31 14.05 -10.15 -19.54
N ILE A 32 14.74 -10.34 -18.40
CA ILE A 32 14.57 -11.53 -17.56
C ILE A 32 13.14 -11.64 -17.06
N ASN A 33 12.56 -10.55 -16.55
CA ASN A 33 11.20 -10.53 -16.01
C ASN A 33 10.15 -10.93 -17.04
N LEU A 34 10.25 -10.42 -18.27
CA LEU A 34 9.36 -10.81 -19.35
C LEU A 34 9.46 -12.32 -19.65
N GLY A 35 10.68 -12.86 -19.70
CA GLY A 35 10.90 -14.29 -19.89
C GLY A 35 10.34 -15.15 -18.75
N VAL A 36 10.55 -14.73 -17.50
CA VAL A 36 10.04 -15.41 -16.32
C VAL A 36 8.51 -15.41 -16.30
N ILE A 37 7.88 -14.28 -16.62
CA ILE A 37 6.42 -14.18 -16.65
C ILE A 37 5.84 -15.01 -17.77
N TYR A 38 6.44 -14.98 -18.96
CA TYR A 38 6.03 -15.88 -20.05
C TYR A 38 5.98 -17.34 -19.58
N LEU A 39 7.02 -17.81 -18.86
CA LEU A 39 7.06 -19.14 -18.28
C LEU A 39 6.03 -19.33 -17.15
N SER A 40 5.84 -18.33 -16.29
CA SER A 40 4.91 -18.37 -15.17
C SER A 40 3.45 -18.50 -15.63
N VAL A 41 3.07 -17.77 -16.68
CA VAL A 41 1.72 -17.82 -17.29
C VAL A 41 1.49 -19.13 -18.03
N LYS A 42 2.44 -19.55 -18.88
CA LYS A 42 2.26 -20.74 -19.74
C LYS A 42 2.41 -22.06 -18.99
N LYS A 43 3.34 -22.15 -18.03
CA LYS A 43 3.66 -23.39 -17.30
C LYS A 43 3.15 -23.41 -15.86
N LEU A 44 2.36 -22.41 -15.44
CA LEU A 44 1.80 -22.33 -14.08
C LEU A 44 2.85 -22.29 -12.96
N TRP A 45 4.08 -21.89 -13.28
CA TRP A 45 5.19 -21.81 -12.34
C TRP A 45 5.09 -20.54 -11.48
N LYS A 46 4.08 -20.51 -10.59
CA LYS A 46 3.80 -19.38 -9.69
C LYS A 46 5.01 -19.02 -8.83
N THR A 47 5.69 -20.00 -8.27
CA THR A 47 6.88 -19.80 -7.42
C THR A 47 7.99 -19.05 -8.16
N VAL A 48 8.17 -19.31 -9.45
CA VAL A 48 9.22 -18.63 -10.24
C VAL A 48 8.88 -17.15 -10.44
N GLY A 49 7.60 -16.83 -10.67
CA GLY A 49 7.12 -15.45 -10.74
C GLY A 49 7.28 -14.70 -9.42
N ILE A 50 6.94 -15.33 -8.28
CA ILE A 50 7.10 -14.76 -6.94
C ILE A 50 8.57 -14.44 -6.66
N VAL A 51 9.47 -15.39 -6.95
CA VAL A 51 10.91 -15.19 -6.70
C VAL A 51 11.48 -14.08 -7.59
N ALA A 52 11.09 -14.01 -8.86
CA ALA A 52 11.48 -12.89 -9.74
C ALA A 52 10.98 -11.54 -9.22
N GLN A 53 9.75 -11.49 -8.70
CA GLN A 53 9.19 -10.28 -8.10
C GLN A 53 10.01 -9.81 -6.89
N ILE A 54 10.31 -10.72 -5.96
CA ILE A 54 11.09 -10.41 -4.77
C ILE A 54 12.48 -9.91 -5.16
N ILE A 55 13.19 -10.62 -6.03
CA ILE A 55 14.54 -10.25 -6.45
C ILE A 55 14.52 -8.90 -7.18
N THR A 56 13.58 -8.67 -8.10
CA THR A 56 13.48 -7.41 -8.85
C THR A 56 13.27 -6.23 -7.91
N TRP A 57 12.34 -6.33 -6.96
CA TRP A 57 12.06 -5.24 -6.03
C TRP A 57 13.22 -5.01 -5.06
N ILE A 58 13.87 -6.06 -4.56
CA ILE A 58 15.08 -5.91 -3.72
C ILE A 58 16.19 -5.19 -4.49
N LEU A 59 16.44 -5.57 -5.73
CA LEU A 59 17.47 -4.95 -6.56
C LEU A 59 17.13 -3.49 -6.88
N PHE A 60 15.88 -3.19 -7.22
CA PHE A 60 15.44 -1.84 -7.52
C PHE A 60 15.50 -0.94 -6.28
N ILE A 61 14.95 -1.38 -5.15
CA ILE A 61 14.94 -0.64 -3.89
C ILE A 61 16.37 -0.44 -3.38
N GLY A 62 17.20 -1.49 -3.44
CA GLY A 62 18.61 -1.41 -3.06
C GLY A 62 19.38 -0.39 -3.90
N TRP A 63 19.16 -0.37 -5.22
CA TRP A 63 19.72 0.65 -6.09
C TRP A 63 19.20 2.06 -5.75
N ALA A 64 17.89 2.21 -5.57
CA ALA A 64 17.24 3.51 -5.27
C ALA A 64 17.69 4.09 -3.92
N ALA A 65 17.95 3.23 -2.93
CA ALA A 65 18.42 3.62 -1.61
C ALA A 65 19.91 4.05 -1.61
N MET A 66 20.74 3.49 -2.49
CA MET A 66 22.17 3.79 -2.56
C MET A 66 22.51 4.94 -3.51
N ARG A 67 21.68 5.18 -4.53
CA ARG A 67 21.95 6.17 -5.59
C ARG A 67 20.80 7.16 -5.74
N HIS A 68 21.08 8.41 -5.38
CA HIS A 68 20.15 9.54 -5.54
C HIS A 68 20.60 10.49 -6.66
N ASP A 69 21.11 9.94 -7.77
CA ASP A 69 21.50 10.75 -8.92
C ASP A 69 20.25 11.25 -9.68
N GLU A 70 20.14 12.58 -9.83
CA GLU A 70 19.01 13.19 -10.53
C GLU A 70 18.94 12.79 -12.01
N ARG A 71 20.09 12.44 -12.61
CA ARG A 71 20.18 12.09 -14.04
C ARG A 71 19.31 10.89 -14.42
N PHE A 72 19.21 9.90 -13.54
CA PHE A 72 18.50 8.64 -13.80
C PHE A 72 17.09 8.60 -13.19
N LYS A 73 16.62 9.70 -12.57
CA LYS A 73 15.30 9.73 -11.92
C LYS A 73 14.18 9.30 -12.85
N LEU A 74 14.10 9.90 -14.06
CA LEU A 74 13.04 9.56 -15.03
C LEU A 74 13.11 8.07 -15.43
N THR A 75 14.29 7.58 -15.79
CA THR A 75 14.46 6.18 -16.19
C THR A 75 14.06 5.22 -15.08
N ALA A 76 14.49 5.50 -13.84
CA ALA A 76 14.11 4.71 -12.68
C ALA A 76 12.58 4.72 -12.46
N THR A 77 11.91 5.86 -12.65
CA THR A 77 10.44 5.94 -12.52
C THR A 77 9.75 5.07 -13.57
N LEU A 78 10.21 5.14 -14.83
CA LEU A 78 9.67 4.33 -15.91
C LEU A 78 9.83 2.83 -15.62
N PHE A 79 11.01 2.40 -15.17
CA PHE A 79 11.24 1.01 -14.80
C PHE A 79 10.46 0.57 -13.56
N MET A 80 10.29 1.45 -12.56
CA MET A 80 9.46 1.17 -11.39
C MET A 80 8.00 0.89 -11.79
N ILE A 81 7.42 1.75 -12.61
CA ILE A 81 6.06 1.58 -13.14
C ILE A 81 5.99 0.32 -14.00
N PHE A 82 6.98 0.09 -14.86
CA PHE A 82 7.06 -1.09 -15.69
C PHE A 82 7.07 -2.38 -14.86
N PHE A 83 7.94 -2.49 -13.85
CA PHE A 83 8.00 -3.66 -12.97
C PHE A 83 6.68 -3.87 -12.22
N PHE A 84 6.08 -2.80 -11.70
CA PHE A 84 4.77 -2.88 -11.08
C PHE A 84 3.72 -3.47 -12.04
N LEU A 85 3.62 -2.94 -13.26
CA LEU A 85 2.66 -3.41 -14.28
C LEU A 85 2.93 -4.85 -14.70
N VAL A 86 4.20 -5.22 -14.85
CA VAL A 86 4.64 -6.54 -15.25
C VAL A 86 4.25 -7.60 -14.22
N PHE A 87 4.48 -7.35 -12.92
CA PHE A 87 4.06 -8.27 -11.87
C PHE A 87 2.56 -8.21 -11.55
N LEU A 88 1.91 -7.06 -11.76
CA LEU A 88 0.46 -6.97 -11.73
C LEU A 88 -0.14 -7.88 -12.82
N PHE A 89 0.35 -7.73 -14.06
CA PHE A 89 -0.07 -8.57 -15.18
C PHE A 89 0.22 -10.05 -14.89
N ALA A 90 1.37 -10.39 -14.29
CA ALA A 90 1.69 -11.76 -13.93
C ALA A 90 0.59 -12.39 -13.04
N VAL A 91 0.10 -11.69 -12.02
CA VAL A 91 -0.98 -12.19 -11.16
C VAL A 91 -2.33 -12.21 -11.89
N LEU A 92 -2.66 -11.15 -12.62
CA LEU A 92 -3.95 -11.04 -13.31
C LEU A 92 -4.08 -12.00 -14.50
N SER A 93 -2.95 -12.39 -15.11
CA SER A 93 -2.91 -13.32 -16.23
C SER A 93 -3.50 -14.69 -15.89
N TYR A 94 -3.37 -15.16 -14.64
CA TYR A 94 -4.00 -16.40 -14.18
C TYR A 94 -5.52 -16.32 -14.31
N LYS A 95 -6.10 -15.15 -14.05
CA LYS A 95 -7.53 -14.92 -14.23
C LYS A 95 -7.92 -14.90 -15.70
N PHE A 96 -7.20 -14.13 -16.53
CA PHE A 96 -7.53 -13.97 -17.95
C PHE A 96 -7.36 -15.24 -18.76
N PHE A 97 -6.25 -15.95 -18.58
CA PHE A 97 -5.90 -17.09 -19.44
C PHE A 97 -6.38 -18.43 -18.88
N GLN A 98 -6.56 -18.54 -17.56
CA GLN A 98 -6.91 -19.82 -16.92
C GLN A 98 -8.29 -19.80 -16.25
N LYS A 99 -9.01 -18.66 -16.31
CA LYS A 99 -10.38 -18.49 -15.80
C LYS A 99 -10.59 -18.94 -14.36
N ARG A 100 -9.55 -18.84 -13.54
CA ARG A 100 -9.54 -19.20 -12.12
C ARG A 100 -9.69 -17.95 -11.25
N SER A 101 -10.39 -18.06 -10.11
CA SER A 101 -10.44 -17.00 -9.10
C SER A 101 -9.07 -16.77 -8.45
N LEU A 102 -8.81 -15.53 -8.04
CA LEU A 102 -7.57 -15.23 -7.32
C LEU A 102 -7.59 -15.94 -5.97
N GLN A 103 -6.56 -16.74 -5.71
CA GLN A 103 -6.39 -17.37 -4.42
C GLN A 103 -5.74 -16.43 -3.41
N VAL A 104 -5.75 -16.82 -2.14
CA VAL A 104 -5.05 -16.13 -1.05
C VAL A 104 -3.58 -15.83 -1.39
N ASN A 105 -2.86 -16.77 -2.02
CA ASN A 105 -1.46 -16.55 -2.43
C ASN A 105 -1.31 -15.48 -3.51
N ASP A 106 -2.33 -15.30 -4.36
CA ASP A 106 -2.35 -14.27 -5.40
C ASP A 106 -2.65 -12.90 -4.77
N ALA A 107 -3.51 -12.87 -3.75
CA ALA A 107 -3.76 -11.67 -2.94
C ALA A 107 -2.50 -11.18 -2.23
N TYR A 108 -1.70 -12.08 -1.63
CA TYR A 108 -0.43 -11.72 -1.02
C TYR A 108 0.61 -11.22 -2.03
N GLN A 109 0.62 -11.76 -3.25
CA GLN A 109 1.49 -11.25 -4.32
C GLN A 109 1.10 -9.84 -4.76
N LEU A 110 -0.20 -9.55 -4.89
CA LEU A 110 -0.67 -8.20 -5.17
C LEU A 110 -0.32 -7.24 -4.03
N LEU A 111 -0.52 -7.66 -2.78
CA LEU A 111 -0.13 -6.87 -1.60
C LEU A 111 1.37 -6.55 -1.64
N MET A 112 2.21 -7.56 -1.84
CA MET A 112 3.66 -7.39 -1.93
C MET A 112 4.05 -6.43 -3.06
N ASN A 113 3.38 -6.50 -4.22
CA ASN A 113 3.66 -5.59 -5.34
C ASN A 113 3.36 -4.13 -4.99
N ASN A 114 2.22 -3.87 -4.33
CA ASN A 114 1.84 -2.51 -3.94
C ASN A 114 2.72 -1.96 -2.82
N VAL A 115 3.08 -2.80 -1.84
CA VAL A 115 4.00 -2.42 -0.77
C VAL A 115 5.39 -2.12 -1.34
N ALA A 116 5.87 -2.95 -2.27
CA ALA A 116 7.17 -2.72 -2.91
C ALA A 116 7.16 -1.46 -3.79
N LEU A 117 6.08 -1.19 -4.53
CA LEU A 117 5.90 0.07 -5.25
C LEU A 117 5.97 1.28 -4.31
N TYR A 118 5.28 1.22 -3.16
CA TYR A 118 5.30 2.29 -2.17
C TYR A 118 6.72 2.53 -1.63
N ILE A 119 7.40 1.47 -1.18
CA ILE A 119 8.76 1.56 -0.63
C ILE A 119 9.73 2.09 -1.70
N ALA A 120 9.66 1.58 -2.92
CA ALA A 120 10.48 2.04 -4.04
C ALA A 120 10.27 3.53 -4.33
N ALA A 121 9.02 3.99 -4.35
CA ALA A 121 8.69 5.39 -4.55
C ALA A 121 9.22 6.28 -3.41
N LEU A 122 9.15 5.81 -2.15
CA LEU A 122 9.72 6.52 -1.01
C LEU A 122 11.25 6.67 -1.13
N PHE A 123 11.99 5.62 -1.49
CA PHE A 123 13.44 5.73 -1.69
C PHE A 123 13.82 6.59 -2.89
N GLN A 124 13.03 6.55 -3.95
CA GLN A 124 13.30 7.32 -5.15
C GLN A 124 13.02 8.82 -4.99
N PHE A 125 11.94 9.17 -4.29
CA PHE A 125 11.44 10.55 -4.22
C PHE A 125 11.40 11.11 -2.79
N GLY A 126 11.02 10.30 -1.80
CA GLY A 126 10.75 10.73 -0.42
C GLY A 126 11.98 10.86 0.48
N PHE A 127 13.07 10.14 0.18
CA PHE A 127 14.32 10.19 0.96
C PHE A 127 15.48 10.92 0.24
N SER A 128 15.17 11.68 -0.82
CA SER A 128 16.16 12.53 -1.46
C SER A 128 16.57 13.69 -0.54
N ALA A 129 17.81 14.19 -0.65
CA ALA A 129 18.30 15.30 0.18
C ALA A 129 17.46 16.59 0.05
N LYS A 130 16.68 16.73 -1.03
CA LYS A 130 15.78 17.86 -1.29
C LYS A 130 14.31 17.53 -0.97
N ALA A 131 14.01 16.33 -0.49
CA ALA A 131 12.65 15.88 -0.29
C ALA A 131 11.98 16.63 0.87
N THR A 132 10.73 17.02 0.63
CA THR A 132 9.89 17.71 1.61
C THR A 132 8.83 16.77 2.17
N SER A 133 8.20 17.15 3.28
CA SER A 133 7.00 16.44 3.78
C SER A 133 5.89 16.38 2.73
N GLY A 134 5.80 17.39 1.87
CA GLY A 134 4.88 17.42 0.72
C GLY A 134 5.13 16.32 -0.31
N ASP A 135 6.40 15.97 -0.57
CA ASP A 135 6.73 14.88 -1.51
C ASP A 135 6.29 13.52 -0.96
N LEU A 136 6.55 13.28 0.33
CA LEU A 136 6.08 12.08 1.04
C LEU A 136 4.55 11.99 0.98
N ALA A 137 3.85 13.07 1.29
CA ALA A 137 2.39 13.15 1.19
C ALA A 137 1.90 12.82 -0.22
N PHE A 138 2.49 13.42 -1.26
CA PHE A 138 2.11 13.20 -2.65
C PHE A 138 2.29 11.74 -3.08
N ILE A 139 3.42 11.12 -2.72
CA ILE A 139 3.70 9.70 -3.01
C ILE A 139 2.67 8.81 -2.31
N THR A 140 2.48 9.00 -1.01
CA THR A 140 1.56 8.18 -0.21
C THR A 140 0.12 8.30 -0.70
N PHE A 141 -0.32 9.50 -1.06
CA PHE A 141 -1.64 9.74 -1.64
C PHE A 141 -1.80 9.05 -3.00
N THR A 142 -0.81 9.21 -3.89
CA THR A 142 -0.83 8.60 -5.23
C THR A 142 -0.93 7.08 -5.12
N VAL A 143 -0.10 6.45 -4.27
CA VAL A 143 -0.14 4.99 -4.10
C VAL A 143 -1.44 4.55 -3.42
N SER A 144 -1.96 5.31 -2.44
CA SER A 144 -3.28 5.04 -1.83
C SER A 144 -4.38 4.99 -2.89
N ILE A 145 -4.42 5.96 -3.81
CA ILE A 145 -5.36 5.99 -4.94
C ILE A 145 -5.17 4.77 -5.85
N VAL A 146 -3.93 4.46 -6.23
CA VAL A 146 -3.64 3.32 -7.12
C VAL A 146 -4.14 2.01 -6.51
N VAL A 147 -3.87 1.78 -5.21
CA VAL A 147 -4.33 0.58 -4.49
C VAL A 147 -5.86 0.57 -4.35
N ALA A 148 -6.48 1.72 -4.06
CA ALA A 148 -7.94 1.84 -3.96
C ALA A 148 -8.62 1.54 -5.31
N LEU A 149 -8.11 2.11 -6.41
CA LEU A 149 -8.58 1.84 -7.75
C LEU A 149 -8.41 0.35 -8.11
N GLN A 150 -7.25 -0.24 -7.78
CA GLN A 150 -7.02 -1.66 -7.98
C GLN A 150 -8.07 -2.50 -7.23
N ALA A 151 -8.35 -2.20 -5.96
CA ALA A 151 -9.37 -2.91 -5.18
C ALA A 151 -10.78 -2.76 -5.77
N LEU A 152 -11.15 -1.55 -6.21
CA LEU A 152 -12.44 -1.26 -6.84
C LEU A 152 -12.61 -1.98 -8.18
N LEU A 153 -11.58 -1.99 -9.02
CA LEU A 153 -11.61 -2.69 -10.31
C LEU A 153 -11.78 -4.19 -10.11
N LEU A 154 -11.05 -4.79 -9.17
CA LEU A 154 -11.18 -6.22 -8.83
C LEU A 154 -12.59 -6.56 -8.30
N TYR A 155 -13.16 -5.68 -7.47
CA TYR A 155 -14.51 -5.88 -6.93
C TYR A 155 -15.60 -5.70 -7.99
N ASN A 156 -15.57 -4.61 -8.76
CA ASN A 156 -16.66 -4.25 -9.68
C ASN A 156 -16.61 -5.05 -10.99
N LEU A 157 -15.44 -5.14 -11.63
CA LEU A 157 -15.34 -5.76 -12.95
C LEU A 157 -15.40 -7.27 -12.85
N TRP A 158 -14.81 -7.84 -11.80
CA TRP A 158 -14.63 -9.28 -11.74
C TRP A 158 -15.13 -9.97 -10.48
N LYS A 159 -15.87 -9.25 -9.63
CA LYS A 159 -16.52 -9.78 -8.42
C LYS A 159 -15.59 -10.69 -7.63
N GLU A 160 -14.33 -10.27 -7.51
CA GLU A 160 -13.28 -11.09 -6.93
C GLU A 160 -13.53 -11.44 -5.47
N GLU A 161 -12.80 -12.45 -5.01
CA GLU A 161 -12.88 -12.90 -3.64
C GLU A 161 -12.77 -11.73 -2.67
N LEU A 162 -13.66 -11.83 -1.68
CA LEU A 162 -13.85 -10.82 -0.68
C LEU A 162 -12.60 -10.66 0.20
N PHE A 163 -11.74 -11.67 0.28
CA PHE A 163 -10.44 -11.57 0.96
C PHE A 163 -9.50 -10.58 0.25
N THR A 164 -9.27 -10.77 -1.05
CA THR A 164 -8.32 -9.97 -1.85
C THR A 164 -8.71 -8.50 -1.89
N THR A 165 -9.97 -8.22 -2.19
CA THR A 165 -10.50 -6.85 -2.27
C THR A 165 -10.43 -6.15 -0.92
N ARG A 166 -10.74 -6.85 0.18
CA ARG A 166 -10.64 -6.31 1.55
C ARG A 166 -9.18 -6.06 1.96
N LEU A 167 -8.25 -6.94 1.60
CA LEU A 167 -6.83 -6.77 1.91
C LEU A 167 -6.26 -5.50 1.25
N LEU A 168 -6.52 -5.32 -0.05
CA LEU A 168 -6.10 -4.12 -0.78
C LEU A 168 -6.80 -2.86 -0.26
N SER A 169 -8.09 -2.93 0.05
CA SER A 169 -8.82 -1.81 0.64
C SER A 169 -8.23 -1.39 1.99
N SER A 170 -7.78 -2.34 2.81
CA SER A 170 -7.12 -2.02 4.08
C SER A 170 -5.76 -1.36 3.87
N LEU A 171 -4.98 -1.79 2.88
CA LEU A 171 -3.72 -1.12 2.54
C LEU A 171 -3.98 0.32 2.05
N ALA A 172 -4.95 0.52 1.17
CA ALA A 172 -5.31 1.85 0.67
C ALA A 172 -5.71 2.80 1.80
N LEU A 173 -6.51 2.32 2.75
CA LEU A 173 -6.94 3.08 3.93
C LEU A 173 -5.77 3.42 4.85
N THR A 174 -4.87 2.47 5.13
CA THR A 174 -3.67 2.72 5.92
C THR A 174 -2.79 3.80 5.28
N LEU A 175 -2.58 3.72 3.96
CA LEU A 175 -1.83 4.74 3.23
C LEU A 175 -2.55 6.10 3.26
N PHE A 176 -3.88 6.13 3.14
CA PHE A 176 -4.64 7.38 3.22
C PHE A 176 -4.51 8.05 4.59
N VAL A 177 -4.55 7.27 5.67
CA VAL A 177 -4.31 7.77 7.04
C VAL A 177 -2.89 8.31 7.18
N MET A 178 -1.87 7.63 6.63
CA MET A 178 -0.49 8.12 6.60
C MET A 178 -0.34 9.42 5.79
N PHE A 179 -1.01 9.52 4.64
CA PHE A 179 -1.01 10.74 3.82
C PHE A 179 -1.46 11.95 4.63
N ILE A 180 -2.55 11.83 5.40
CA ILE A 180 -3.04 12.93 6.24
C ILE A 180 -1.96 13.38 7.23
N ALA A 181 -1.20 12.44 7.80
CA ALA A 181 -0.14 12.76 8.76
C ALA A 181 1.12 13.36 8.11
N PHE A 182 1.39 13.08 6.83
CA PHE A 182 2.50 13.72 6.12
C PHE A 182 2.14 15.09 5.56
N ASN A 183 0.88 15.33 5.24
CA ASN A 183 0.45 16.55 4.55
C ASN A 183 0.06 17.69 5.51
N TRP A 184 -0.37 17.36 6.72
CA TRP A 184 -0.80 18.35 7.73
C TRP A 184 -0.08 18.14 9.05
N ASP A 185 -0.12 19.17 9.89
CA ASP A 185 0.48 19.18 11.23
C ASP A 185 -0.54 19.48 12.34
N GLY A 186 -0.16 19.14 13.57
CA GLY A 186 -0.88 19.50 14.79
C GLY A 186 -2.32 19.00 14.84
N PHE A 187 -3.24 19.88 15.26
CA PHE A 187 -4.64 19.56 15.47
C PHE A 187 -5.36 19.07 14.20
N THR A 188 -4.96 19.57 13.02
CA THR A 188 -5.59 19.23 11.75
C THR A 188 -5.49 17.74 11.45
N VAL A 189 -4.35 17.11 11.73
CA VAL A 189 -4.15 15.66 11.57
C VAL A 189 -5.15 14.87 12.40
N THR A 190 -5.29 15.24 13.66
CA THR A 190 -6.14 14.56 14.63
C THR A 190 -7.61 14.70 14.25
N PHE A 191 -8.03 15.90 13.83
CA PHE A 191 -9.37 16.13 13.30
C PHE A 191 -9.65 15.30 12.04
N LEU A 192 -8.74 15.28 11.06
CA LEU A 192 -8.92 14.56 9.80
C LEU A 192 -8.89 13.03 9.98
N TRP A 193 -8.01 12.49 10.82
CA TRP A 193 -8.01 11.07 11.15
C TRP A 193 -9.32 10.66 11.83
N LEU A 194 -9.83 11.48 12.73
CA LEU A 194 -11.08 11.22 13.42
C LEU A 194 -12.28 11.25 12.46
N LEU A 195 -12.33 12.26 11.58
CA LEU A 195 -13.33 12.34 10.51
C LEU A 195 -13.27 11.10 9.61
N THR A 196 -12.06 10.67 9.23
CA THR A 196 -11.85 9.45 8.44
C THR A 196 -12.37 8.22 9.19
N ALA A 197 -12.10 8.11 10.49
CA ALA A 197 -12.54 6.99 11.31
C ALA A 197 -14.07 6.91 11.42
N VAL A 198 -14.75 8.05 11.60
CA VAL A 198 -16.21 8.14 11.64
C VAL A 198 -16.83 7.76 10.29
N ILE A 199 -16.27 8.25 9.17
CA ILE A 199 -16.73 7.88 7.82
C ILE A 199 -16.59 6.39 7.60
N VAL A 200 -15.43 5.80 7.93
CA VAL A 200 -15.17 4.37 7.75
C VAL A 200 -16.10 3.52 8.62
N PHE A 201 -16.33 3.94 9.86
CA PHE A 201 -17.28 3.29 10.76
C PHE A 201 -18.72 3.32 10.22
N ALA A 202 -19.20 4.49 9.80
CA ALA A 202 -20.53 4.68 9.23
C ALA A 202 -20.71 3.90 7.92
N TRP A 203 -19.70 3.94 7.05
CA TRP A 203 -19.65 3.15 5.82
C TRP A 203 -19.71 1.63 6.12
N GLY A 204 -19.08 1.20 7.21
CA GLY A 204 -19.15 -0.17 7.69
C GLY A 204 -20.57 -0.65 8.00
N PHE A 205 -21.45 0.22 8.52
CA PHE A 205 -22.87 -0.12 8.66
C PHE A 205 -23.58 -0.19 7.30
N ARG A 206 -23.31 0.78 6.40
CA ARG A 206 -23.92 0.82 5.07
C ARG A 206 -23.59 -0.41 4.22
N MET A 207 -22.38 -0.93 4.37
CA MET A 207 -21.86 -2.11 3.68
C MET A 207 -22.01 -3.41 4.49
N ARG A 208 -22.61 -3.35 5.69
CA ARG A 208 -22.71 -4.48 6.64
C ARG A 208 -21.38 -5.20 6.87
N SER A 209 -20.28 -4.45 6.96
CA SER A 209 -18.93 -4.98 7.15
C SER A 209 -18.48 -4.78 8.60
N VAL A 210 -18.41 -5.88 9.37
CA VAL A 210 -17.83 -5.88 10.73
C VAL A 210 -16.41 -5.33 10.71
N ARG A 211 -15.59 -5.73 9.74
CA ARG A 211 -14.20 -5.28 9.61
C ARG A 211 -14.06 -3.78 9.39
N ALA A 212 -14.90 -3.18 8.53
CA ALA A 212 -14.86 -1.72 8.34
C ALA A 212 -15.28 -0.98 9.62
N ARG A 213 -16.27 -1.49 10.35
CA ARG A 213 -16.64 -0.93 11.66
C ARG A 213 -15.50 -1.06 12.67
N MET A 214 -14.85 -2.22 12.76
CA MET A 214 -13.69 -2.42 13.61
C MET A 214 -12.52 -1.51 13.23
N ALA A 215 -12.23 -1.35 11.94
CA ALA A 215 -11.17 -0.44 11.47
C ALA A 215 -11.46 1.00 11.88
N GLY A 216 -12.72 1.45 11.75
CA GLY A 216 -13.16 2.76 12.27
C GLY A 216 -12.95 2.89 13.79
N ILE A 217 -13.40 1.90 14.58
CA ILE A 217 -13.21 1.90 16.04
C ILE A 217 -11.73 1.92 16.44
N ILE A 218 -10.90 1.10 15.78
CA ILE A 218 -9.45 1.04 16.03
C ILE A 218 -8.83 2.40 15.71
N LEU A 219 -9.18 3.01 14.58
CA LEU A 219 -8.67 4.32 14.21
C LEU A 219 -9.12 5.40 15.19
N ILE A 220 -10.38 5.38 15.66
CA ILE A 220 -10.84 6.25 16.75
C ILE A 220 -9.95 6.03 17.99
N GLY A 221 -9.76 4.79 18.44
CA GLY A 221 -8.91 4.48 19.59
C GLY A 221 -7.48 5.01 19.46
N VAL A 222 -6.86 4.80 18.29
CA VAL A 222 -5.51 5.31 17.97
C VAL A 222 -5.49 6.85 17.98
N THR A 223 -6.48 7.51 17.36
CA THR A 223 -6.56 8.98 17.35
C THR A 223 -6.69 9.57 18.74
N LEU A 224 -7.52 8.96 19.59
CA LEU A 224 -7.71 9.42 20.97
C LEU A 224 -6.46 9.18 21.81
N GLY A 225 -5.82 8.02 21.66
CA GLY A 225 -4.54 7.71 22.30
C GLY A 225 -3.44 8.71 21.92
N LYS A 226 -3.29 8.99 20.61
CA LYS A 226 -2.38 10.01 20.09
C LYS A 226 -2.68 11.40 20.65
N LEU A 227 -3.95 11.78 20.70
CA LEU A 227 -4.39 13.08 21.22
C LEU A 227 -3.97 13.27 22.67
N ILE A 228 -4.19 12.27 23.53
CA ILE A 228 -3.87 12.34 24.95
C ILE A 228 -2.35 12.28 25.18
N ALA A 229 -1.65 11.36 24.51
CA ALA A 229 -0.24 11.06 24.79
C ALA A 229 0.75 12.02 24.13
N LEU A 230 0.44 12.49 22.91
CA LEU A 230 1.37 13.30 22.09
C LEU A 230 0.84 14.73 21.93
N ASP A 231 -0.37 14.87 21.40
CA ASP A 231 -0.86 16.20 21.00
C ASP A 231 -1.12 17.10 22.21
N SER A 232 -1.66 16.55 23.32
CA SER A 232 -1.89 17.31 24.56
C SER A 232 -0.61 17.88 25.16
N LEU A 233 0.58 17.35 24.83
CA LEU A 233 1.84 17.93 25.32
C LEU A 233 2.22 19.22 24.57
N THR A 234 1.77 19.37 23.33
CA THR A 234 2.13 20.49 22.46
C THR A 234 1.02 21.54 22.33
N PHE A 235 -0.22 21.16 22.66
CA PHE A 235 -1.39 22.04 22.53
C PHE A 235 -1.44 23.14 23.59
N THR A 236 -1.95 24.31 23.20
CA THR A 236 -2.28 25.39 24.15
C THR A 236 -3.43 24.98 25.05
N THR A 237 -3.59 25.64 26.20
CA THR A 237 -4.68 25.35 27.16
C THR A 237 -6.06 25.35 26.50
N VAL A 238 -6.32 26.32 25.60
CA VAL A 238 -7.60 26.41 24.86
C VAL A 238 -7.77 25.22 23.91
N GLN A 239 -6.72 24.85 23.17
CA GLN A 239 -6.74 23.69 22.28
C GLN A 239 -6.98 22.38 23.04
N LYS A 240 -6.40 22.22 24.24
CA LYS A 240 -6.65 21.05 25.10
C LYS A 240 -8.11 20.97 25.54
N VAL A 241 -8.70 22.10 25.98
CA VAL A 241 -10.11 22.13 26.39
C VAL A 241 -11.03 21.74 25.23
N ILE A 242 -10.81 22.31 24.04
CA ILE A 242 -11.58 21.96 22.83
C ILE A 242 -11.39 20.48 22.49
N ALA A 243 -10.15 20.00 22.49
CA ALA A 243 -9.83 18.61 22.18
C ALA A 243 -10.50 17.62 23.14
N TYR A 244 -10.52 17.90 24.45
CA TYR A 244 -11.18 17.05 25.45
C TYR A 244 -12.71 17.12 25.38
N LEU A 245 -13.29 18.28 25.05
CA LEU A 245 -14.74 18.39 24.79
C LEU A 245 -15.16 17.55 23.58
N VAL A 246 -14.44 17.69 22.47
CA VAL A 246 -14.68 16.90 21.25
C VAL A 246 -14.54 15.40 21.56
N LEU A 247 -13.50 15.02 22.30
CA LEU A 247 -13.28 13.66 22.77
C LEU A 247 -14.46 13.13 23.59
N GLY A 248 -14.98 13.93 24.54
CA GLY A 248 -16.15 13.56 25.35
C GLY A 248 -17.39 13.28 24.50
N VAL A 249 -17.70 14.17 23.55
CA VAL A 249 -18.83 13.99 22.62
C VAL A 249 -18.64 12.73 21.77
N LEU A 250 -17.43 12.46 21.30
CA LEU A 250 -17.15 11.28 20.49
C LEU A 250 -17.28 9.98 21.27
N LEU A 251 -16.79 9.94 22.51
CA LEU A 251 -16.98 8.78 23.37
C LEU A 251 -18.46 8.53 23.65
N LEU A 252 -19.27 9.57 23.80
CA LEU A 252 -20.73 9.44 23.93
C LEU A 252 -21.35 8.84 22.66
N ILE A 253 -20.97 9.33 21.47
CA ILE A 253 -21.45 8.79 20.19
C ILE A 253 -21.06 7.31 20.08
N VAL A 254 -19.80 6.97 20.30
CA VAL A 254 -19.30 5.59 20.22
C VAL A 254 -20.01 4.70 21.24
N SER A 255 -20.19 5.17 22.48
CA SER A 255 -20.92 4.46 23.54
C SER A 255 -22.39 4.21 23.14
N PHE A 256 -23.07 5.23 22.61
CA PHE A 256 -24.42 5.10 22.10
C PHE A 256 -24.52 4.07 20.98
N PHE A 257 -23.64 4.12 19.99
CA PHE A 257 -23.61 3.14 18.91
C PHE A 257 -23.28 1.73 19.42
N TYR A 258 -22.35 1.60 20.37
CA TYR A 258 -22.01 0.33 21.01
C TYR A 258 -23.22 -0.28 21.73
N GLN A 259 -23.97 0.52 22.49
CA GLN A 259 -25.17 0.08 23.21
C GLN A 259 -26.31 -0.25 22.24
N LYS A 260 -26.63 0.66 21.31
CA LYS A 260 -27.76 0.53 20.38
C LYS A 260 -27.58 -0.58 19.36
N PHE A 261 -26.35 -0.82 18.90
CA PHE A 261 -26.06 -1.78 17.83
C PHE A 261 -25.23 -2.98 18.31
N ARG A 262 -25.16 -3.25 19.61
CA ARG A 262 -24.32 -4.31 20.20
C ARG A 262 -24.46 -5.65 19.48
N GLN A 263 -25.70 -6.06 19.20
CA GLN A 263 -26.02 -7.31 18.52
C GLN A 263 -25.64 -7.30 17.02
N GLN A 264 -25.70 -6.15 16.36
CA GLN A 264 -25.40 -6.01 14.93
C GLN A 264 -23.92 -5.67 14.65
N LEU A 265 -23.18 -5.19 15.66
CA LEU A 265 -21.77 -4.79 15.57
C LEU A 265 -20.85 -5.96 15.26
N PHE A 266 -21.13 -7.13 15.84
CA PHE A 266 -20.30 -8.34 15.76
C PHE A 266 -20.97 -9.52 15.05
N SER A 267 -22.26 -9.42 14.71
CA SER A 267 -22.94 -10.44 13.92
C SER A 267 -22.69 -10.19 12.43
N ASP A 268 -21.92 -11.07 11.80
CA ASP A 268 -22.09 -11.35 10.38
C ASP A 268 -23.41 -12.12 10.25
N LYS A 269 -24.37 -11.63 9.44
CA LYS A 269 -25.47 -12.49 9.03
C LYS A 269 -24.88 -13.50 8.05
N GLU A 270 -25.00 -14.79 8.39
CA GLU A 270 -24.90 -15.91 7.44
C GLU A 270 -25.74 -15.62 6.18
#